data_AF-A0A1H5PN33-F1
#
_entry.id   AF-A0A1H5PN33-F1
#
_cell.length_a   1.000
_cell.length_b   1.000
_cell.length_c   1.000
_cell.angle_alpha   90.00
_cell.angle_beta   90.00
_cell.angle_gamma   90.00
#
_symmetry.space_group_name_H-M   'P 1'
#
loop_
_entity.id
_entity.type
_entity.pdbx_description
1 polymer ?
#
loop_
_entity_poly.entity_id
_entity_poly.type
_entity_poly.pdbx_seq_one_letter_code
_entity_poly.pdbx_strand_id
1 'polypeptide(L)'
;MTALPSDATMRELAASERVCVRPILQHVTDTLTGASRTVVIRCGATRAKVCPSCADAARRLRIQQCREGWHLTEDPPKPEPDPDGAEGDAVDQADEDDESGRRVRSTRRRQDAPDLPRLAVSDRTTGRVFTSPDGKTYRPSMFVTLTLPSYGRVTGEGVPVDPASYDYRRAALDAMHFPKLVDRFWQNLRRATGYSVQYFATVEPQRRLAPHLHAAIRGAVPRKLVKQVVAATYHQVWWPSVGEPVYTGPDELPVWDELAQAYADPTTGAVLPSWDEALDAIDDDPDATPAHVIRAGTQVDIQGVIAGTPLADRVIGYLTKYLTKSITDPLHDDSDGEAPVSAARRAHIDRIAGEVRWLPCSPTCANWLRYGVQPKDAKGGMEPGRCGSKAHDRDHLGLGGRRVLVSRRWTGKTLDDHRADRASVVRAVLAEAGIEMDDHDELSVTAARPDGLPRYVWTTTKPGDLDAPTYARLIAHAIAQKHRWRTQYEDAKTRAGPQALGVSATARPAAAPAA
;
A
#
# COMPACT_ATOMS: atom_id res chain seq x y z
N MET A 1 -22.06 -35.02 26.36
CA MET A 1 -21.97 -33.94 25.36
C MET A 1 -20.62 -33.28 25.51
N THR A 2 -19.69 -33.53 24.59
CA THR A 2 -18.39 -32.85 24.58
C THR A 2 -18.64 -31.37 24.28
N ALA A 3 -18.22 -30.47 25.16
CA ALA A 3 -18.37 -29.04 24.94
C ALA A 3 -17.68 -28.65 23.63
N LEU A 4 -18.37 -27.88 22.79
CA LEU A 4 -17.75 -27.34 21.58
C LEU A 4 -16.58 -26.43 21.99
N PRO A 5 -15.43 -26.51 21.31
CA PRO A 5 -14.31 -25.61 21.57
C PRO A 5 -14.75 -24.15 21.43
N SER A 6 -14.16 -23.28 22.25
CA SER A 6 -14.48 -21.86 22.22
C SER A 6 -14.13 -21.22 20.87
N ASP A 7 -14.76 -20.09 20.54
CA ASP A 7 -14.44 -19.31 19.33
C ASP A 7 -12.95 -18.93 19.29
N ALA A 8 -12.37 -18.54 20.44
CA ALA A 8 -10.95 -18.21 20.56
C ALA A 8 -10.05 -19.42 20.20
N THR A 9 -10.34 -20.59 20.77
CA THR A 9 -9.61 -21.84 20.47
C THR A 9 -9.71 -22.20 18.98
N MET A 10 -10.89 -22.04 18.38
CA MET A 10 -11.09 -22.31 16.95
C MET A 10 -10.32 -21.32 16.06
N ARG A 11 -10.22 -20.05 16.47
CA ARG A 11 -9.40 -19.03 15.78
C ARG A 11 -7.91 -19.34 15.85
N GLU A 12 -7.41 -19.76 17.00
CA GLU A 12 -6.01 -20.15 17.20
C GLU A 12 -5.65 -21.37 16.33
N LEU A 13 -6.48 -22.42 16.35
CA LEU A 13 -6.31 -23.60 15.53
C LEU A 13 -6.39 -23.26 14.03
N ALA A 14 -7.34 -22.44 13.61
CA ALA A 14 -7.40 -21.96 12.23
C ALA A 14 -6.12 -21.21 11.84
N ALA A 15 -5.60 -20.35 12.72
CA ALA A 15 -4.37 -19.60 12.46
C ALA A 15 -3.15 -20.51 12.30
N SER A 16 -2.96 -21.49 13.19
CA SER A 16 -1.84 -22.44 13.13
C SER A 16 -1.89 -23.31 11.87
N GLU A 17 -3.08 -23.72 11.45
CA GLU A 17 -3.32 -24.45 10.20
C GLU A 17 -3.34 -23.54 8.97
N ARG A 18 -3.10 -22.24 9.12
CA ARG A 18 -3.14 -21.21 8.06
C ARG A 18 -4.51 -21.15 7.33
N VAL A 19 -5.61 -21.46 8.01
CA VAL A 19 -7.00 -21.31 7.55
C VAL A 19 -7.53 -19.92 7.91
N CYS A 20 -8.43 -19.36 7.10
CA CYS A 20 -8.99 -18.04 7.39
C CYS A 20 -9.78 -18.06 8.71
N VAL A 21 -9.41 -17.20 9.67
CA VAL A 21 -10.07 -17.09 10.98
C VAL A 21 -11.34 -16.21 10.94
N ARG A 22 -11.65 -15.58 9.80
CA ARG A 22 -12.83 -14.71 9.63
C ARG A 22 -13.48 -14.96 8.27
N PRO A 23 -13.84 -16.19 7.91
CA PRO A 23 -14.36 -16.47 6.58
C PRO A 23 -15.66 -15.71 6.32
N ILE A 24 -15.84 -15.28 5.07
CA ILE A 24 -17.10 -14.74 4.56
C ILE A 24 -17.91 -15.94 4.07
N LEU A 25 -19.16 -16.05 4.51
CA LEU A 25 -20.03 -17.11 4.02
C LEU A 25 -20.86 -16.58 2.86
N GLN A 26 -20.85 -17.35 1.79
CA GLN A 26 -21.70 -17.13 0.65
C GLN A 26 -22.66 -18.30 0.56
N HIS A 27 -23.94 -18.07 0.80
CA HIS A 27 -24.98 -19.05 0.53
C HIS A 27 -25.32 -18.95 -0.94
N VAL A 28 -25.18 -20.05 -1.67
CA VAL A 28 -25.57 -20.14 -3.06
C VAL A 28 -26.80 -21.02 -3.17
N THR A 29 -27.82 -20.51 -3.83
CA THR A 29 -29.03 -21.26 -4.18
C THR A 29 -29.05 -21.47 -5.68
N ASP A 30 -29.07 -22.73 -6.10
CA ASP A 30 -29.34 -23.11 -7.48
C ASP A 30 -30.83 -22.92 -7.72
N THR A 31 -31.19 -21.90 -8.50
CA THR A 31 -32.58 -21.55 -8.80
C THR A 31 -33.23 -22.51 -9.80
N LEU A 32 -32.47 -23.45 -10.37
CA LEU A 32 -33.01 -24.53 -11.21
C LEU A 32 -33.46 -25.72 -10.36
N THR A 33 -32.70 -26.07 -9.33
CA THR A 33 -32.94 -27.28 -8.50
C THR A 33 -33.53 -26.96 -7.13
N GLY A 34 -33.46 -25.70 -6.69
CA GLY A 34 -33.77 -25.27 -5.32
C GLY A 34 -32.69 -25.66 -4.29
N ALA A 35 -31.64 -26.37 -4.70
CA ALA A 35 -30.57 -26.78 -3.81
C ALA A 35 -29.80 -25.57 -3.30
N SER A 36 -29.51 -25.55 -2.00
CA SER A 36 -28.70 -24.49 -1.38
C SER A 36 -27.45 -25.08 -0.74
N ARG A 37 -26.31 -24.41 -0.92
CA ARG A 37 -25.05 -24.79 -0.28
C ARG A 37 -24.33 -23.55 0.25
N THR A 38 -23.51 -23.77 1.28
CA THR A 38 -22.70 -22.70 1.88
C THR A 38 -21.27 -22.81 1.38
N VAL A 39 -20.79 -21.75 0.74
CA VAL A 39 -19.41 -21.60 0.28
C VAL A 39 -18.65 -20.72 1.26
N VAL A 40 -17.51 -21.22 1.73
CA VAL A 40 -16.66 -20.53 2.70
C VAL A 40 -15.55 -19.79 1.97
N ILE A 41 -15.61 -18.47 1.94
CA ILE A 41 -14.62 -17.62 1.25
C ILE A 41 -13.66 -17.01 2.28
N ARG A 42 -12.37 -16.94 1.93
CA ARG A 42 -11.36 -16.28 2.76
C ARG A 42 -11.60 -14.77 2.79
N CYS A 43 -11.42 -14.12 3.93
CA CYS A 43 -11.68 -12.67 4.08
C CYS A 43 -10.76 -11.73 3.26
N GLY A 44 -9.63 -12.22 2.74
CA GLY A 44 -8.67 -11.39 2.00
C GLY A 44 -7.94 -10.33 2.82
N ALA A 45 -8.12 -10.28 4.15
CA ALA A 45 -7.48 -9.28 5.00
C ALA A 45 -5.95 -9.35 4.88
N THR A 46 -5.33 -8.22 4.56
CA THR A 46 -3.87 -8.07 4.44
C THR A 46 -3.20 -7.87 5.80
N ARG A 47 -3.96 -7.50 6.83
CA ARG A 47 -3.47 -7.20 8.19
C ARG A 47 -3.45 -8.45 9.06
N ALA A 48 -2.29 -8.78 9.63
CA ALA A 48 -2.12 -9.98 10.45
C ALA A 48 -3.00 -9.96 11.71
N LYS A 49 -3.16 -8.79 12.35
CA LYS A 49 -4.07 -8.57 13.48
C LYS A 49 -5.54 -8.88 13.16
N VAL A 50 -5.95 -8.77 11.89
CA VAL A 50 -7.32 -9.05 11.43
C VAL A 50 -7.48 -10.52 11.05
N CYS A 51 -6.54 -11.05 10.25
CA CYS A 51 -6.47 -12.48 9.94
C CYS A 51 -5.03 -12.86 9.55
N PRO A 52 -4.28 -13.57 10.42
CA PRO A 52 -2.87 -13.89 10.16
C PRO A 52 -2.69 -14.77 8.93
N SER A 53 -3.62 -15.69 8.69
CA SER A 53 -3.53 -16.64 7.58
C SER A 53 -3.81 -16.01 6.20
N CYS A 54 -4.72 -15.03 6.12
CA CYS A 54 -4.94 -14.29 4.87
C CYS A 54 -3.82 -13.29 4.61
N ALA A 55 -3.32 -12.65 5.68
CA ALA A 55 -2.17 -11.76 5.61
C ALA A 55 -0.90 -12.49 5.13
N ASP A 56 -0.61 -13.70 5.64
CA ASP A 56 0.51 -14.54 5.17
C ASP A 56 0.34 -14.92 3.69
N ALA A 57 -0.87 -15.28 3.25
CA ALA A 57 -1.14 -15.59 1.85
C ALA A 57 -0.92 -14.37 0.93
N ALA A 58 -1.39 -13.19 1.33
CA ALA A 58 -1.15 -11.93 0.61
C ALA A 58 0.34 -11.58 0.57
N ARG A 59 1.07 -11.80 1.67
CA ARG A 59 2.52 -11.60 1.76
C ARG A 59 3.27 -12.50 0.78
N ARG A 60 2.95 -13.80 0.74
CA ARG A 60 3.57 -14.75 -0.20
C ARG A 60 3.35 -14.37 -1.66
N LEU A 61 2.14 -13.90 -2.00
CA LEU A 61 1.83 -13.42 -3.34
C LEU A 61 2.69 -12.19 -3.70
N ARG A 62 2.88 -11.26 -2.78
CA ARG A 62 3.76 -10.10 -2.98
C ARG A 62 5.25 -10.46 -3.04
N ILE A 63 5.70 -11.47 -2.30
CA ILE A 63 7.07 -12.03 -2.41
C ILE A 63 7.31 -12.53 -3.83
N GLN A 64 6.35 -13.28 -4.38
CA GLN A 64 6.44 -13.77 -5.75
C GLN A 64 6.50 -12.61 -6.75
N GLN A 65 5.57 -11.66 -6.69
CA GLN A 65 5.57 -10.48 -7.56
C GLN A 65 6.89 -9.69 -7.49
N CYS A 66 7.42 -9.47 -6.27
CA CYS A 66 8.69 -8.78 -6.07
C CYS A 66 9.83 -9.55 -6.75
N ARG A 67 9.93 -10.86 -6.50
CA ARG A 67 10.96 -11.74 -7.08
C ARG A 67 10.92 -11.76 -8.61
N GLU A 68 9.74 -11.93 -9.20
CA GLU A 68 9.57 -12.05 -10.65
C GLU A 68 9.97 -10.76 -11.38
N GLY A 69 9.68 -9.59 -10.82
CA GLY A 69 9.96 -8.32 -11.50
C GLY A 69 11.37 -7.75 -11.27
N TRP A 70 12.07 -8.08 -10.18
CA TRP A 70 13.24 -7.28 -9.78
C TRP A 70 14.43 -7.36 -10.74
N HIS A 71 14.68 -8.54 -11.29
CA HIS A 71 15.85 -8.80 -12.12
C HIS A 71 15.48 -9.22 -13.55
N LEU A 72 14.34 -8.77 -14.07
CA LEU A 72 13.96 -9.02 -15.46
C LEU A 72 15.08 -8.59 -16.42
N THR A 73 15.36 -9.47 -17.39
CA THR A 73 16.36 -9.26 -18.44
C THR A 73 15.75 -8.64 -19.70
N GLU A 74 14.43 -8.70 -19.80
CA GLU A 74 13.61 -8.20 -20.91
C GLU A 74 12.52 -7.26 -20.36
N ASP A 75 12.09 -6.32 -21.19
CA ASP A 75 11.02 -5.42 -20.79
C ASP A 75 9.69 -6.18 -20.82
N PRO A 76 8.91 -6.17 -19.71
CA PRO A 76 7.59 -6.78 -19.73
C PRO A 76 6.67 -6.04 -20.70
N PRO A 77 5.60 -6.71 -21.18
CA PRO A 77 4.61 -6.07 -22.05
C PRO A 77 4.09 -4.78 -21.42
N LYS A 78 3.72 -3.84 -22.28
CA LYS A 78 3.03 -2.64 -21.80
C LYS A 78 1.66 -3.08 -21.28
N PRO A 79 1.24 -2.61 -20.10
CA PRO A 79 -0.16 -2.76 -19.72
C PRO A 79 -1.01 -2.09 -20.81
N GLU A 80 -2.17 -2.69 -21.08
CA GLU A 80 -3.17 -2.03 -21.92
C GLU A 80 -3.50 -0.66 -21.30
N PRO A 81 -3.72 0.38 -22.13
CA PRO A 81 -4.16 1.67 -21.63
C PRO A 81 -5.46 1.47 -20.87
N ASP A 82 -5.48 1.94 -19.62
CA ASP A 82 -6.69 1.99 -18.80
C ASP A 82 -7.70 2.89 -19.54
N PRO A 83 -8.96 2.47 -19.80
CA PRO A 83 -9.95 3.30 -20.48
C PRO A 83 -10.18 4.65 -19.78
N ASP A 84 -9.84 4.74 -18.48
CA ASP A 84 -9.97 5.97 -17.66
C ASP A 84 -8.74 6.90 -17.71
N GLY A 85 -7.81 6.72 -18.66
CA GLY A 85 -6.78 7.74 -18.98
C GLY A 85 -5.74 8.04 -17.90
N ALA A 86 -5.71 7.29 -16.80
CA ALA A 86 -4.75 7.51 -15.71
C ALA A 86 -3.33 7.05 -16.10
N GLU A 87 -2.61 7.84 -16.91
CA GLU A 87 -1.16 7.72 -17.07
C GLU A 87 -0.47 8.13 -15.76
N GLY A 88 -0.30 7.18 -14.84
CA GLY A 88 0.49 7.43 -13.64
C GLY A 88 0.62 6.24 -12.72
N ASP A 89 1.86 5.79 -12.53
CA ASP A 89 2.32 5.09 -11.31
C ASP A 89 2.13 5.95 -10.02
N ALA A 90 1.38 7.05 -10.09
CA ALA A 90 1.14 7.96 -8.99
C ALA A 90 0.33 7.25 -7.91
N VAL A 91 0.84 7.33 -6.69
CA VAL A 91 0.22 6.75 -5.50
C VAL A 91 -0.95 7.65 -5.14
N ASP A 92 -2.17 7.25 -5.52
CA ASP A 92 -3.43 7.94 -5.17
C ASP A 92 -3.29 9.48 -5.23
N GLN A 93 -3.36 10.02 -6.45
CA GLN A 93 -3.59 11.45 -6.61
C GLN A 93 -4.96 11.76 -6.00
N ALA A 94 -4.98 12.16 -4.73
CA ALA A 94 -6.07 12.95 -4.14
C ALA A 94 -5.95 14.43 -4.56
N ASP A 95 -5.42 14.64 -5.76
CA ASP A 95 -5.57 15.83 -6.56
C ASP A 95 -6.33 15.30 -7.80
N GLU A 96 -7.61 14.94 -7.62
CA GLU A 96 -8.58 14.87 -8.73
C GLU A 96 -8.73 16.30 -9.22
N ASP A 97 -7.80 16.63 -10.12
CA ASP A 97 -7.76 17.82 -10.92
C ASP A 97 -8.89 17.69 -11.94
N ASP A 98 -9.97 18.41 -11.65
CA ASP A 98 -11.19 18.48 -12.44
C ASP A 98 -10.87 18.90 -13.89
N GLU A 99 -11.64 18.38 -14.86
CA GLU A 99 -11.49 18.66 -16.30
C GLU A 99 -11.78 20.13 -16.69
N SER A 100 -11.98 21.02 -15.70
CA SER A 100 -12.11 22.46 -15.90
C SER A 100 -10.76 23.17 -15.74
N GLY A 101 -10.11 23.48 -16.87
CA GLY A 101 -9.14 24.58 -16.97
C GLY A 101 -8.00 24.58 -15.93
N ARG A 102 -7.04 23.68 -16.07
CA ARG A 102 -5.77 23.57 -15.34
C ARG A 102 -5.29 24.90 -14.69
N ARG A 103 -5.45 25.05 -13.37
CA ARG A 103 -4.78 26.10 -12.58
C ARG A 103 -3.26 25.83 -12.54
N VAL A 104 -2.51 26.42 -13.48
CA VAL A 104 -1.05 26.29 -13.55
C VAL A 104 -0.39 27.28 -12.60
N ARG A 105 -0.28 26.93 -11.32
CA ARG A 105 0.56 27.71 -10.40
C ARG A 105 2.03 27.51 -10.79
N SER A 106 2.70 28.59 -11.21
CA SER A 106 4.15 28.60 -11.38
C SER A 106 4.80 28.49 -9.99
N THR A 107 4.93 27.28 -9.46
CA THR A 107 5.65 27.05 -8.20
C THR A 107 7.09 27.50 -8.41
N ARG A 108 7.49 28.61 -7.78
CA ARG A 108 8.83 29.18 -7.90
C ARG A 108 9.84 28.08 -7.59
N ARG A 109 10.68 27.71 -8.57
CA ARG A 109 11.72 26.69 -8.37
C ARG A 109 12.64 27.19 -7.27
N ARG A 110 12.91 26.33 -6.29
CA ARG A 110 13.84 26.67 -5.21
C ARG A 110 15.27 26.64 -5.75
N GLN A 111 16.03 27.69 -5.46
CA GLN A 111 17.39 27.89 -6.01
C GLN A 111 18.48 27.13 -5.23
N ASP A 112 18.18 26.67 -4.02
CA ASP A 112 19.07 25.85 -3.19
C ASP A 112 19.02 24.35 -3.52
N ALA A 113 18.13 23.92 -4.42
CA ALA A 113 18.07 22.53 -4.86
C ALA A 113 19.09 22.26 -5.98
N PRO A 114 19.93 21.22 -5.88
CA PRO A 114 20.91 20.92 -6.91
C PRO A 114 20.26 20.62 -8.25
N ASP A 115 20.93 21.01 -9.34
CA ASP A 115 20.48 20.67 -10.69
C ASP A 115 20.63 19.18 -10.95
N LEU A 116 19.70 18.63 -11.72
CA LEU A 116 19.70 17.22 -12.14
C LEU A 116 20.01 17.11 -13.63
N PRO A 117 20.76 16.07 -14.03
CA PRO A 117 20.95 15.80 -15.45
C PRO A 117 19.59 15.53 -16.11
N ARG A 118 19.46 15.93 -17.36
CA ARG A 118 18.29 15.63 -18.20
C ARG A 118 18.77 14.76 -19.35
N LEU A 119 18.47 13.48 -19.27
CA LEU A 119 18.79 12.51 -20.31
C LEU A 119 17.58 12.29 -21.22
N ALA A 120 17.82 11.91 -22.47
CA ALA A 120 16.75 11.48 -23.37
C ALA A 120 16.01 10.28 -22.75
N VAL A 121 14.68 10.38 -22.70
CA VAL A 121 13.84 9.36 -22.07
C VAL A 121 13.64 8.19 -23.03
N SER A 122 14.07 7.00 -22.60
CA SER A 122 13.77 5.74 -23.26
C SER A 122 12.62 5.03 -22.53
N ASP A 123 11.79 4.31 -23.27
CA ASP A 123 10.69 3.50 -22.73
C ASP A 123 11.16 2.14 -22.17
N ARG A 124 12.48 1.93 -22.13
CA ARG A 124 13.09 0.73 -21.56
C ARG A 124 12.89 0.71 -20.04
N THR A 125 12.60 -0.47 -19.52
CA THR A 125 12.40 -0.70 -18.07
C THR A 125 13.57 -1.45 -17.43
N THR A 126 14.34 -2.19 -18.22
CA THR A 126 15.50 -2.97 -17.76
C THR A 126 16.74 -2.11 -17.50
N GLY A 127 17.62 -2.59 -16.61
CA GLY A 127 18.91 -1.94 -16.31
C GLY A 127 20.00 -2.24 -17.34
N ARG A 128 21.16 -1.57 -17.25
CA ARG A 128 22.33 -1.85 -18.09
C ARG A 128 22.92 -3.24 -17.80
N VAL A 129 23.46 -3.90 -18.82
CA VAL A 129 24.28 -5.12 -18.68
C VAL A 129 25.72 -4.74 -18.39
N PHE A 130 26.33 -5.45 -17.44
CA PHE A 130 27.75 -5.36 -17.12
C PHE A 130 28.42 -6.69 -17.47
N THR A 131 29.70 -6.62 -17.81
CA THR A 131 30.54 -7.80 -18.05
C THR A 131 31.66 -7.77 -17.02
N SER A 132 31.79 -8.83 -16.23
CA SER A 132 32.91 -8.98 -15.30
C SER A 132 34.21 -9.32 -16.04
N PRO A 133 35.38 -9.17 -15.38
CA PRO A 133 36.67 -9.50 -16.01
C PRO A 133 36.79 -10.94 -16.53
N ASP A 134 36.03 -11.88 -15.96
CA ASP A 134 35.94 -13.28 -16.41
C ASP A 134 34.96 -13.50 -17.57
N GLY A 135 34.45 -12.44 -18.18
CA GLY A 135 33.56 -12.47 -19.35
C GLY A 135 32.09 -12.75 -19.03
N LYS A 136 31.71 -12.96 -17.77
CA LYS A 136 30.30 -13.21 -17.41
C LYS A 136 29.48 -11.92 -17.45
N THR A 137 28.33 -11.99 -18.11
CA THR A 137 27.39 -10.88 -18.14
C THR A 137 26.42 -10.93 -16.97
N TYR A 138 26.16 -9.80 -16.32
CA TYR A 138 25.18 -9.69 -15.25
C TYR A 138 24.44 -8.35 -15.30
N ARG A 139 23.21 -8.32 -14.76
CA ARG A 139 22.39 -7.10 -14.61
C ARG A 139 22.12 -6.86 -13.12
N PRO A 140 22.93 -6.01 -12.45
CA PRO A 140 22.68 -5.66 -11.06
C PRO A 140 21.43 -4.78 -10.96
N SER A 141 20.69 -4.97 -9.88
CA SER A 141 19.62 -4.10 -9.43
C SER A 141 20.04 -3.42 -8.12
N MET A 142 19.18 -2.57 -7.57
CA MET A 142 19.48 -1.83 -6.35
C MET A 142 18.41 -2.02 -5.29
N PHE A 143 18.83 -1.93 -4.04
CA PHE A 143 17.96 -1.67 -2.90
C PHE A 143 18.32 -0.30 -2.32
N VAL A 144 17.34 0.59 -2.23
CA VAL A 144 17.51 1.96 -1.77
C VAL A 144 16.58 2.23 -0.61
N THR A 145 17.11 2.82 0.46
CA THR A 145 16.33 3.32 1.58
C THR A 145 16.41 4.84 1.64
N LEU A 146 15.25 5.51 1.55
CA LEU A 146 15.11 6.95 1.79
C LEU A 146 14.51 7.19 3.16
N THR A 147 15.11 8.12 3.88
CA THR A 147 14.73 8.45 5.25
C THR A 147 14.27 9.90 5.31
N LEU A 148 13.24 10.19 6.10
CA LEU A 148 12.88 11.57 6.45
C LEU A 148 13.93 12.18 7.41
N PRO A 149 13.98 13.51 7.59
CA PRO A 149 14.88 14.14 8.56
C PRO A 149 14.57 13.72 10.01
N SER A 150 15.41 14.20 10.93
CA SER A 150 15.16 14.11 12.36
C SER A 150 14.30 15.28 12.83
N TYR A 151 13.43 15.03 13.81
CA TYR A 151 12.58 16.05 14.46
C TYR A 151 12.99 16.32 15.91
N GLY A 152 14.10 15.71 16.35
CA GLY A 152 14.60 15.75 17.72
C GLY A 152 15.38 14.49 18.05
N ARG A 153 16.20 14.52 19.10
CA ARG A 153 16.98 13.35 19.52
C ARG A 153 16.03 12.29 20.09
N VAL A 154 16.24 11.03 19.71
CA VAL A 154 15.47 9.88 20.22
C VAL A 154 16.36 8.89 20.98
N THR A 155 15.77 8.13 21.89
CA THR A 155 16.40 7.02 22.61
C THR A 155 16.61 5.82 21.68
N GLY A 156 17.25 4.76 22.20
CA GLY A 156 17.33 3.49 21.48
C GLY A 156 15.95 2.92 21.13
N GLU A 157 14.93 3.11 21.97
CA GLU A 157 13.56 2.70 21.66
C GLU A 157 12.95 3.53 20.52
N GLY A 158 13.50 4.72 20.20
CA GLY A 158 12.94 5.64 19.22
C GLY A 158 11.92 6.63 19.81
N VAL A 159 11.88 6.76 21.14
CA VAL A 159 11.12 7.78 21.86
C VAL A 159 11.95 9.05 21.96
N PRO A 160 11.38 10.26 21.82
CA PRO A 160 12.12 11.51 22.02
C PRO A 160 12.79 11.54 23.40
N VAL A 161 14.07 11.93 23.43
CA VAL A 161 14.81 12.14 24.68
C VAL A 161 14.18 13.30 25.46
N ASP A 162 13.76 14.34 24.75
CA ASP A 162 12.96 15.43 25.28
C ASP A 162 11.69 15.59 24.43
N PRO A 163 10.53 15.12 24.92
CA PRO A 163 9.26 15.29 24.23
C PRO A 163 8.78 16.75 24.12
N ALA A 164 9.29 17.69 24.91
CA ALA A 164 8.85 19.08 24.85
C ALA A 164 9.46 19.82 23.65
N SER A 165 10.71 19.51 23.29
CA SER A 165 11.42 20.11 22.15
C SER A 165 11.32 19.31 20.84
N TYR A 166 10.69 18.13 20.85
CA TYR A 166 10.48 17.34 19.65
C TYR A 166 9.44 17.99 18.72
N ASP A 167 9.79 18.17 17.45
CA ASP A 167 8.91 18.80 16.46
C ASP A 167 7.85 17.81 15.93
N TYR A 168 6.85 17.55 16.77
CA TYR A 168 5.74 16.65 16.46
C TYR A 168 4.91 17.11 15.27
N ARG A 169 4.72 18.43 15.17
CA ARG A 169 3.94 19.06 14.11
C ARG A 169 4.56 18.81 12.75
N ARG A 170 5.86 19.09 12.61
CA ARG A 170 6.60 18.78 11.37
C ARG A 170 6.64 17.29 11.09
N ALA A 171 6.82 16.45 12.12
CA ALA A 171 6.77 15.00 11.95
C ALA A 171 5.44 14.51 11.35
N ALA A 172 4.32 15.09 11.79
CA ALA A 172 2.98 14.79 11.28
C ALA A 172 2.77 15.29 9.85
N LEU A 173 3.15 16.55 9.55
CA LEU A 173 3.06 17.11 8.20
C LEU A 173 3.95 16.34 7.20
N ASP A 174 5.20 16.04 7.57
CA ASP A 174 6.09 15.24 6.73
C ASP A 174 5.52 13.83 6.51
N ALA A 175 4.85 13.24 7.49
CA ALA A 175 4.18 11.95 7.31
C ALA A 175 3.00 12.03 6.34
N MET A 176 2.13 13.04 6.46
CA MET A 176 0.98 13.26 5.56
C MET A 176 1.40 13.50 4.11
N HIS A 177 2.49 14.24 3.90
CA HIS A 177 2.97 14.58 2.57
C HIS A 177 4.07 13.65 2.03
N PHE A 178 4.44 12.61 2.77
CA PHE A 178 5.47 11.65 2.35
C PHE A 178 5.20 10.99 0.99
N PRO A 179 3.97 10.56 0.64
CA PRO A 179 3.69 10.01 -0.69
C PRO A 179 4.04 10.99 -1.82
N LYS A 180 3.72 12.28 -1.64
CA LYS A 180 4.04 13.33 -2.62
C LYS A 180 5.56 13.51 -2.80
N LEU A 181 6.36 13.35 -1.74
CA LEU A 181 7.83 13.33 -1.83
C LEU A 181 8.33 12.11 -2.62
N VAL A 182 7.77 10.92 -2.34
CA VAL A 182 8.14 9.67 -3.01
C VAL A 182 7.84 9.73 -4.50
N ASP A 183 6.70 10.27 -4.90
CA ASP A 183 6.35 10.47 -6.32
C ASP A 183 7.35 11.40 -7.02
N ARG A 184 7.71 12.52 -6.38
CA ARG A 184 8.74 13.43 -6.90
C ARG A 184 10.09 12.76 -7.02
N PHE A 185 10.46 11.89 -6.07
CA PHE A 185 11.69 11.12 -6.14
C PHE A 185 11.72 10.23 -7.39
N TRP A 186 10.64 9.48 -7.67
CA TRP A 186 10.58 8.62 -8.85
C TRP A 186 10.59 9.40 -10.16
N GLN A 187 9.87 10.52 -10.22
CA GLN A 187 9.88 11.42 -11.38
C GLN A 187 11.28 11.96 -11.65
N ASN A 188 11.96 12.47 -10.61
CA ASN A 188 13.31 13.00 -10.71
C ASN A 188 14.31 11.91 -11.09
N LEU A 189 14.20 10.71 -10.52
CA LEU A 189 15.07 9.59 -10.83
C LEU A 189 14.94 9.18 -12.30
N ARG A 190 13.71 9.03 -12.82
CA ARG A 190 13.46 8.70 -14.24
C ARG A 190 14.01 9.77 -15.19
N ARG A 191 13.81 11.05 -14.88
CA ARG A 191 14.38 12.17 -15.66
C ARG A 191 15.91 12.17 -15.66
N ALA A 192 16.51 11.87 -14.50
CA ALA A 192 17.95 11.86 -14.32
C ALA A 192 18.64 10.64 -14.96
N THR A 193 17.96 9.50 -15.06
CA THR A 193 18.51 8.26 -15.62
C THR A 193 18.14 8.02 -17.08
N GLY A 194 17.11 8.68 -17.61
CA GLY A 194 16.68 8.53 -19.01
C GLY A 194 16.03 7.18 -19.33
N TYR A 195 15.52 6.46 -18.33
CA TYR A 195 14.75 5.23 -18.57
C TYR A 195 13.57 5.10 -17.62
N SER A 196 12.61 4.26 -17.99
CA SER A 196 11.40 4.00 -17.22
C SER A 196 11.71 3.14 -15.99
N VAL A 197 12.29 3.76 -14.97
CA VAL A 197 12.67 3.12 -13.70
C VAL A 197 11.45 2.45 -13.08
N GLN A 198 11.56 1.13 -12.89
CA GLN A 198 10.58 0.30 -12.22
C GLN A 198 11.04 -0.03 -10.80
N TYR A 199 10.09 -0.08 -9.87
CA TYR A 199 10.34 -0.36 -8.47
C TYR A 199 9.28 -1.25 -7.84
N PHE A 200 9.70 -1.95 -6.80
CA PHE A 200 8.84 -2.51 -5.76
C PHE A 200 9.29 -1.92 -4.43
N ALA A 201 8.43 -1.19 -3.76
CA ALA A 201 8.76 -0.46 -2.56
C ALA A 201 7.74 -0.66 -1.44
N THR A 202 8.19 -0.44 -0.22
CA THR A 202 7.35 -0.40 0.97
C THR A 202 7.63 0.86 1.78
N VAL A 203 6.59 1.39 2.40
CA VAL A 203 6.65 2.49 3.36
C VAL A 203 6.54 1.93 4.76
N GLU A 204 7.59 2.14 5.53
CA GLU A 204 7.76 1.62 6.88
C GLU A 204 8.06 2.77 7.86
N PRO A 205 7.46 2.79 9.06
CA PRO A 205 7.94 3.69 10.09
C PRO A 205 9.30 3.26 10.61
N GLN A 206 10.25 4.18 10.69
CA GLN A 206 11.47 3.90 11.44
C GLN A 206 11.16 3.75 12.94
N ARG A 207 12.16 3.34 13.73
CA ARG A 207 12.12 3.36 15.22
C ARG A 207 11.51 4.63 15.80
N ARG A 208 11.70 5.80 15.17
CA ARG A 208 11.11 7.09 15.57
C ARG A 208 9.75 7.43 14.94
N LEU A 209 9.05 6.45 14.36
CA LEU A 209 7.76 6.56 13.66
C LEU A 209 7.79 7.36 12.34
N ALA A 210 8.86 8.09 12.05
CA ALA A 210 9.03 8.79 10.78
C ALA A 210 9.02 7.82 9.58
N PRO A 211 8.20 8.09 8.54
CA PRO A 211 8.14 7.26 7.33
C PRO A 211 9.45 7.13 6.57
N HIS A 212 9.77 5.89 6.19
CA HIS A 212 10.90 5.49 5.34
C HIS A 212 10.39 4.79 4.10
N LEU A 213 11.05 5.04 2.98
CA LEU A 213 10.84 4.29 1.75
C LEU A 213 11.95 3.27 1.62
N HIS A 214 11.59 2.00 1.51
CA HIS A 214 12.51 0.94 1.12
C HIS A 214 12.12 0.44 -0.25
N ALA A 215 13.03 0.47 -1.22
CA ALA A 215 12.71 0.18 -2.61
C ALA A 215 13.72 -0.75 -3.26
N ALA A 216 13.22 -1.86 -3.80
CA ALA A 216 13.87 -2.59 -4.87
C ALA A 216 13.69 -1.81 -6.18
N ILE A 217 14.78 -1.47 -6.84
CA ILE A 217 14.80 -0.76 -8.11
C ILE A 217 15.41 -1.68 -9.17
N ARG A 218 14.75 -1.83 -10.33
CA ARG A 218 15.30 -2.59 -11.46
C ARG A 218 16.43 -1.81 -12.11
N GLY A 219 17.59 -2.45 -12.19
CA GLY A 219 18.80 -1.88 -12.77
C GLY A 219 19.66 -1.10 -11.78
N ALA A 220 20.88 -0.77 -12.24
CA ALA A 220 21.86 -0.04 -11.46
C ALA A 220 21.99 1.42 -11.93
N VAL A 221 21.94 2.32 -10.95
CA VAL A 221 22.11 3.76 -11.07
C VAL A 221 23.33 4.16 -10.25
N PRO A 222 24.21 5.05 -10.76
CA PRO A 222 25.37 5.51 -9.99
C PRO A 222 24.95 6.08 -8.63
N ARG A 223 25.61 5.63 -7.54
CA ARG A 223 25.30 6.08 -6.17
C ARG A 223 25.33 7.60 -6.02
N LYS A 224 26.28 8.27 -6.67
CA LYS A 224 26.38 9.73 -6.69
C LYS A 224 25.13 10.38 -7.29
N LEU A 225 24.60 9.81 -8.37
CA LEU A 225 23.38 10.29 -9.01
C LEU A 225 22.15 10.09 -8.12
N VAL A 226 22.01 8.92 -7.48
CA VAL A 226 20.91 8.68 -6.52
C VAL A 226 20.95 9.71 -5.38
N LYS A 227 22.12 9.94 -4.78
CA LYS A 227 22.29 10.95 -3.72
C LYS A 227 21.94 12.36 -4.20
N GLN A 228 22.33 12.72 -5.41
CA GLN A 228 22.00 14.01 -6.03
C GLN A 228 20.50 14.15 -6.29
N VAL A 229 19.84 13.10 -6.78
CA VAL A 229 18.37 13.05 -6.96
C VAL A 229 17.66 13.23 -5.62
N VAL A 230 18.09 12.54 -4.57
CA VAL A 230 17.51 12.69 -3.22
C VAL A 230 17.67 14.13 -2.73
N ALA A 231 18.87 14.71 -2.84
CA ALA A 231 19.13 16.09 -2.41
C ALA A 231 18.33 17.13 -3.21
N ALA A 232 18.06 16.87 -4.49
CA ALA A 232 17.23 17.72 -5.36
C ALA A 232 15.72 17.53 -5.15
N THR A 233 15.29 16.47 -4.47
CA THR A 233 13.87 16.12 -4.36
C THR A 233 13.24 16.81 -3.16
N TYR A 234 12.22 17.60 -3.44
CA TYR A 234 11.37 18.24 -2.44
C TYR A 234 9.93 18.31 -2.97
N HIS A 235 8.97 18.51 -2.08
CA HIS A 235 7.60 18.86 -2.44
C HIS A 235 7.16 20.10 -1.62
N GLN A 236 6.58 21.08 -2.31
CA GLN A 236 6.03 22.31 -1.71
C GLN A 236 4.52 22.18 -1.66
N VAL A 237 3.96 22.31 -0.46
CA VAL A 237 2.53 22.29 -0.21
C VAL A 237 2.03 23.73 -0.24
N TRP A 238 1.46 24.12 -1.38
CA TRP A 238 0.92 25.46 -1.59
C TRP A 238 -0.57 25.50 -1.22
N TRP A 239 -0.83 25.30 0.06
CA TRP A 239 -2.17 25.33 0.66
C TRP A 239 -2.33 26.54 1.58
N PRO A 240 -3.56 26.88 2.00
CA PRO A 240 -3.77 27.87 3.05
C PRO A 240 -2.94 27.56 4.29
N SER A 241 -2.52 28.61 5.00
CA SER A 241 -1.67 28.46 6.18
C SER A 241 -2.40 27.66 7.26
N VAL A 242 -1.70 26.65 7.78
CA VAL A 242 -2.18 25.84 8.92
C VAL A 242 -1.43 26.19 10.19
N GLY A 243 -0.61 27.25 10.20
CA GLY A 243 0.32 27.59 11.28
C GLY A 243 -0.37 27.78 12.62
N GLU A 244 -1.48 28.53 12.63
CA GLU A 244 -2.26 28.83 13.82
C GLU A 244 -3.74 28.45 13.57
N PRO A 245 -4.37 27.66 14.46
CA PRO A 245 -5.79 27.37 14.34
C PRO A 245 -6.63 28.60 14.70
N VAL A 246 -7.65 28.89 13.89
CA VAL A 246 -8.61 29.97 14.13
C VAL A 246 -9.65 29.53 15.17
N TYR A 247 -10.14 28.30 15.06
CA TYR A 247 -11.17 27.75 15.93
C TYR A 247 -10.61 26.66 16.83
N THR A 248 -10.63 26.90 18.15
CA THR A 248 -10.00 25.98 19.11
C THR A 248 -10.98 25.42 20.14
N GLY A 249 -12.03 26.16 20.48
CA GLY A 249 -13.12 25.69 21.34
C GLY A 249 -14.19 24.91 20.58
N PRO A 250 -14.88 23.96 21.24
CA PRO A 250 -16.00 23.22 20.64
C PRO A 250 -17.21 24.13 20.32
N ASP A 251 -17.44 25.18 21.11
CA ASP A 251 -18.53 26.14 20.92
C ASP A 251 -18.19 27.25 19.90
N GLU A 252 -16.96 27.24 19.39
CA GLU A 252 -16.44 28.22 18.43
C GLU A 252 -16.37 27.63 17.01
N LEU A 253 -16.76 26.37 16.80
CA LEU A 253 -16.60 25.73 15.50
C LEU A 253 -17.53 26.35 14.43
N PRO A 254 -17.06 26.45 13.17
CA PRO A 254 -17.89 26.91 12.06
C PRO A 254 -19.20 26.10 11.94
N VAL A 255 -20.29 26.81 11.68
CA VAL A 255 -21.62 26.24 11.54
C VAL A 255 -22.02 26.16 10.08
N TRP A 256 -22.76 25.10 9.72
CA TRP A 256 -23.29 24.96 8.37
C TRP A 256 -24.52 25.84 8.19
N ASP A 257 -24.46 26.76 7.22
CA ASP A 257 -25.60 27.55 6.77
C ASP A 257 -26.28 26.83 5.60
N GLU A 258 -27.49 26.32 5.83
CA GLU A 258 -28.28 25.59 4.83
C GLU A 258 -28.74 26.47 3.65
N LEU A 259 -28.87 27.78 3.84
CA LEU A 259 -29.27 28.68 2.76
C LEU A 259 -28.07 29.01 1.87
N ALA A 260 -26.92 29.29 2.47
CA ALA A 260 -25.69 29.58 1.74
C ALA A 260 -25.00 28.32 1.21
N GLN A 261 -25.38 27.13 1.71
CA GLN A 261 -24.67 25.85 1.47
C GLN A 261 -23.17 25.99 1.75
N ALA A 262 -22.85 26.65 2.87
CA ALA A 262 -21.48 27.02 3.23
C ALA A 262 -21.29 27.02 4.75
N TYR A 263 -20.04 26.93 5.18
CA TYR A 263 -19.68 27.13 6.58
C TYR A 263 -19.51 28.62 6.89
N ALA A 264 -20.10 29.06 8.01
CA ALA A 264 -19.98 30.40 8.53
C ALA A 264 -19.38 30.42 9.93
N ASP A 265 -18.70 31.52 10.25
CA ASP A 265 -18.21 31.82 11.58
C ASP A 265 -19.40 31.95 12.56
N PRO A 266 -19.41 31.22 13.69
CA PRO A 266 -20.57 31.16 14.56
C PRO A 266 -20.85 32.47 15.33
N THR A 267 -19.85 33.37 15.42
CA THR A 267 -19.98 34.63 16.17
C THR A 267 -20.41 35.77 15.26
N THR A 268 -19.82 35.85 14.07
CA THR A 268 -20.03 36.96 13.13
C THR A 268 -21.08 36.64 12.07
N GLY A 269 -21.36 35.36 11.82
CA GLY A 269 -22.19 34.90 10.70
C GLY A 269 -21.52 35.07 9.34
N ALA A 270 -20.24 35.46 9.28
CA ALA A 270 -19.52 35.61 8.02
C ALA A 270 -19.22 34.24 7.42
N VAL A 271 -19.54 34.07 6.14
CA VAL A 271 -19.18 32.85 5.39
C VAL A 271 -17.66 32.76 5.30
N LEU A 272 -17.12 31.57 5.57
CA LEU A 272 -15.69 31.30 5.46
C LEU A 272 -15.26 31.31 3.99
N PRO A 273 -14.01 31.73 3.67
CA PRO A 273 -13.45 31.56 2.34
C PRO A 273 -13.56 30.12 1.84
N SER A 274 -14.03 29.95 0.62
CA SER A 274 -13.98 28.68 -0.09
C SER A 274 -12.53 28.24 -0.32
N TRP A 275 -12.34 26.95 -0.66
CA TRP A 275 -11.03 26.42 -0.98
C TRP A 275 -10.35 27.20 -2.11
N ASP A 276 -11.09 27.52 -3.17
CA ASP A 276 -10.54 28.22 -4.33
C ASP A 276 -10.23 29.68 -4.02
N GLU A 277 -11.08 30.39 -3.29
CA GLU A 277 -10.79 31.76 -2.81
C GLU A 277 -9.54 31.79 -1.91
N ALA A 278 -9.37 30.78 -1.05
CA ALA A 278 -8.19 30.67 -0.22
C ALA A 278 -6.92 30.37 -1.05
N LEU A 279 -7.05 29.66 -2.17
CA LEU A 279 -5.95 29.46 -3.12
C LEU A 279 -5.68 30.72 -3.96
N ASP A 280 -6.70 31.47 -4.35
CA ASP A 280 -6.57 32.77 -5.02
C ASP A 280 -5.82 33.78 -4.16
N ALA A 281 -6.16 33.86 -2.87
CA ALA A 281 -5.45 34.73 -1.93
C ALA A 281 -3.94 34.42 -1.85
N ILE A 282 -3.55 33.15 -2.01
CA ILE A 282 -2.13 32.74 -2.07
C ILE A 282 -1.49 33.12 -3.41
N ASP A 283 -2.24 33.02 -4.52
CA ASP A 283 -1.75 33.37 -5.85
C ASP A 283 -1.55 34.89 -6.00
N ASP A 284 -2.43 35.68 -5.38
CA ASP A 284 -2.41 37.14 -5.41
C ASP A 284 -1.37 37.75 -4.46
N ASP A 285 -0.89 37.00 -3.47
CA ASP A 285 0.16 37.43 -2.54
C ASP A 285 1.58 37.20 -3.14
N PRO A 286 2.32 38.26 -3.51
CA PRO A 286 3.65 38.14 -4.10
C PRO A 286 4.69 37.55 -3.13
N ASP A 287 4.44 37.66 -1.83
CA ASP A 287 5.31 37.20 -0.74
C ASP A 287 4.85 35.85 -0.16
N ALA A 288 3.82 35.24 -0.75
CA ALA A 288 3.32 33.95 -0.32
C ALA A 288 4.43 32.90 -0.24
N THR A 289 4.41 32.14 0.85
CA THR A 289 5.30 31.01 1.08
C THR A 289 4.49 29.71 1.17
N PRO A 290 5.06 28.56 0.79
CA PRO A 290 4.33 27.30 0.90
C PRO A 290 4.06 26.97 2.37
N ALA A 291 2.84 26.54 2.69
CA ALA A 291 2.43 26.13 4.04
C ALA A 291 3.32 25.02 4.62
N HIS A 292 3.88 24.17 3.77
CA HIS A 292 4.86 23.15 4.18
C HIS A 292 5.84 22.80 3.05
N VAL A 293 7.07 22.43 3.42
CA VAL A 293 8.06 21.89 2.47
C VAL A 293 8.67 20.61 3.04
N ILE A 294 8.39 19.50 2.37
CA ILE A 294 8.93 18.19 2.73
C ILE A 294 10.17 17.85 1.89
N ARG A 295 11.18 17.25 2.53
CA ARG A 295 12.41 16.73 1.91
C ARG A 295 12.84 15.43 2.58
N ALA A 296 13.68 14.67 1.89
CA ALA A 296 14.40 13.58 2.53
C ALA A 296 15.48 14.12 3.49
N GLY A 297 15.84 13.31 4.48
CA GLY A 297 17.03 13.50 5.30
C GLY A 297 18.32 13.25 4.51
N THR A 298 19.46 13.52 5.14
CA THR A 298 20.79 13.37 4.52
C THR A 298 21.24 11.91 4.37
N GLN A 299 20.62 11.00 5.13
CA GLN A 299 20.97 9.58 5.13
C GLN A 299 20.21 8.82 4.03
N VAL A 300 20.97 8.20 3.12
CA VAL A 300 20.47 7.33 2.06
C VAL A 300 21.31 6.06 2.06
N ASP A 301 20.67 4.91 2.30
CA ASP A 301 21.33 3.60 2.16
C ASP A 301 21.13 3.05 0.75
N ILE A 302 22.21 2.56 0.14
CA ILE A 302 22.24 2.12 -1.26
C ILE A 302 23.05 0.84 -1.42
N GLN A 303 22.34 -0.25 -1.64
CA GLN A 303 22.91 -1.58 -1.82
C GLN A 303 22.76 -2.04 -3.26
N GLY A 304 23.82 -2.63 -3.83
CA GLY A 304 23.75 -3.35 -5.09
C GLY A 304 23.30 -4.78 -4.84
N VAL A 305 22.34 -5.27 -5.63
CA VAL A 305 21.74 -6.59 -5.46
C VAL A 305 21.81 -7.37 -6.76
N ILE A 306 22.25 -8.62 -6.67
CA ILE A 306 22.34 -9.57 -7.79
C ILE A 306 21.30 -10.67 -7.58
N ALA A 307 20.65 -11.07 -8.68
CA ALA A 307 19.66 -12.14 -8.68
C ALA A 307 20.24 -13.45 -8.11
N GLY A 308 19.40 -14.21 -7.39
CA GLY A 308 19.79 -15.53 -6.85
C GLY A 308 20.76 -15.49 -5.66
N THR A 309 21.07 -14.31 -5.12
CA THR A 309 21.92 -14.18 -3.92
C THR A 309 21.10 -14.20 -2.62
N PRO A 310 21.67 -14.65 -1.49
CA PRO A 310 21.00 -14.57 -0.18
C PRO A 310 20.57 -13.15 0.21
N LEU A 311 21.30 -12.13 -0.28
CA LEU A 311 20.93 -10.73 -0.10
C LEU A 311 19.61 -10.39 -0.80
N ALA A 312 19.42 -10.83 -2.05
CA ALA A 312 18.18 -10.60 -2.79
C ALA A 312 16.97 -11.18 -2.05
N ASP A 313 17.08 -12.41 -1.55
CA ASP A 313 16.01 -13.08 -0.79
C ASP A 313 15.72 -12.37 0.53
N ARG A 314 16.76 -11.92 1.24
CA ARG A 314 16.61 -11.13 2.47
C ARG A 314 15.87 -9.82 2.22
N VAL A 315 16.23 -9.10 1.16
CA VAL A 315 15.59 -7.83 0.81
C VAL A 315 14.14 -8.03 0.37
N ILE A 316 13.83 -9.07 -0.41
CA ILE A 316 12.43 -9.41 -0.76
C ILE A 316 11.62 -9.71 0.50
N GLY A 317 12.19 -10.49 1.43
CA GLY A 317 11.58 -10.77 2.73
C GLY A 317 11.30 -9.50 3.52
N TYR A 318 12.25 -8.56 3.52
CA TYR A 318 12.14 -7.26 4.19
C TYR A 318 11.05 -6.37 3.55
N LEU A 319 11.09 -6.17 2.23
CA LEU A 319 10.11 -5.36 1.48
C LEU A 319 8.66 -5.82 1.67
N THR A 320 8.47 -7.10 1.98
CA THR A 320 7.15 -7.71 2.18
C THR A 320 6.79 -7.91 3.66
N LYS A 321 7.71 -7.67 4.60
CA LYS A 321 7.49 -7.80 6.07
C LYS A 321 6.34 -6.89 6.53
N TYR A 322 6.30 -5.66 6.03
CA TYR A 322 5.38 -4.62 6.52
C TYR A 322 4.05 -4.51 5.77
N LEU A 323 3.81 -5.38 4.79
CA LEU A 323 2.49 -5.51 4.17
C LEU A 323 1.42 -5.85 5.22
N THR A 324 1.79 -6.61 6.26
CA THR A 324 0.85 -7.20 7.21
C THR A 324 0.78 -6.50 8.57
N LYS A 325 1.73 -5.61 8.88
CA LYS A 325 1.89 -4.91 10.17
C LYS A 325 1.31 -3.49 10.15
N SER A 326 0.92 -2.98 11.32
CA SER A 326 0.62 -1.56 11.58
C SER A 326 1.85 -0.67 11.55
N ILE A 327 1.64 0.63 11.40
CA ILE A 327 2.71 1.62 11.63
C ILE A 327 3.01 1.73 13.12
N THR A 328 1.98 1.56 13.94
CA THR A 328 2.04 1.54 15.41
C THR A 328 2.48 0.22 16.02
N ASP A 329 2.63 -0.83 15.22
CA ASP A 329 3.07 -2.13 15.73
C ASP A 329 4.53 -2.04 16.21
N PRO A 330 4.92 -2.81 17.23
CA PRO A 330 6.32 -2.91 17.65
C PRO A 330 7.24 -3.19 16.46
N LEU A 331 8.36 -2.47 16.39
CA LEU A 331 9.34 -2.59 15.30
C LEU A 331 10.34 -3.73 15.52
N HIS A 332 10.09 -4.59 16.50
CA HIS A 332 10.98 -5.67 16.86
C HIS A 332 10.72 -6.95 16.04
N ASP A 333 11.68 -7.87 16.06
CA ASP A 333 11.65 -9.09 15.25
C ASP A 333 10.69 -10.11 15.85
N ASP A 334 10.00 -10.87 15.00
CA ASP A 334 8.88 -11.76 15.35
C ASP A 334 9.24 -12.98 16.24
N SER A 335 10.17 -12.85 17.20
CA SER A 335 10.45 -13.88 18.20
C SER A 335 9.41 -13.84 19.31
N ASP A 336 8.83 -15.01 19.62
CA ASP A 336 7.88 -15.20 20.70
C ASP A 336 8.50 -14.78 22.06
N GLY A 337 7.98 -13.72 22.66
CA GLY A 337 8.39 -13.26 24.00
C GLY A 337 8.63 -11.76 24.20
N GLU A 338 8.01 -10.88 23.41
CA GLU A 338 8.30 -9.44 23.49
C GLU A 338 7.56 -8.72 24.64
N ALA A 339 8.29 -7.80 25.30
CA ALA A 339 7.72 -6.89 26.29
C ALA A 339 6.73 -5.92 25.62
N PRO A 340 5.61 -5.58 26.27
CA PRO A 340 4.64 -4.63 25.74
C PRO A 340 5.29 -3.27 25.46
N VAL A 341 4.77 -2.56 24.46
CA VAL A 341 5.20 -1.19 24.10
C VAL A 341 5.27 -0.31 25.35
N SER A 342 6.44 0.31 25.60
CA SER A 342 6.65 1.10 26.81
C SER A 342 5.63 2.24 26.92
N ALA A 343 5.34 2.69 28.15
CA ALA A 343 4.45 3.83 28.37
C ALA A 343 4.96 5.09 27.63
N ALA A 344 6.28 5.29 27.59
CA ALA A 344 6.91 6.40 26.90
C ALA A 344 6.71 6.32 25.37
N ARG A 345 6.81 5.12 24.79
CA ARG A 345 6.54 4.91 23.35
C ARG A 345 5.07 5.07 23.00
N ARG A 346 4.15 4.62 23.87
CA ARG A 346 2.71 4.90 23.71
C ARG A 346 2.42 6.40 23.74
N ALA A 347 2.97 7.13 24.71
CA ALA A 347 2.83 8.58 24.79
C ALA A 347 3.39 9.29 23.54
N HIS A 348 4.52 8.83 23.01
CA HIS A 348 5.08 9.37 21.77
C HIS A 348 4.14 9.16 20.56
N ILE A 349 3.56 7.95 20.42
CA ILE A 349 2.54 7.66 19.40
C ILE A 349 1.33 8.58 19.58
N ASP A 350 0.84 8.73 20.80
CA ASP A 350 -0.35 9.53 21.10
C ASP A 350 -0.11 11.02 20.83
N ARG A 351 1.12 11.53 21.03
CA ARG A 351 1.48 12.91 20.67
C ARG A 351 1.48 13.15 19.16
N ILE A 352 2.04 12.23 18.35
CA ILE A 352 1.94 12.31 16.89
C ILE A 352 0.47 12.21 16.44
N ALA A 353 -0.29 11.26 16.99
CA ALA A 353 -1.71 11.10 16.68
C ALA A 353 -2.52 12.36 17.03
N GLY A 354 -2.14 13.05 18.12
CA GLY A 354 -2.72 14.34 18.50
C GLY A 354 -2.53 15.43 17.46
N GLU A 355 -1.33 15.57 16.88
CA GLU A 355 -1.07 16.51 15.78
C GLU A 355 -1.83 16.10 14.51
N VAL A 356 -1.69 14.82 14.13
CA VAL A 356 -2.29 14.25 12.93
C VAL A 356 -3.81 14.41 12.94
N ARG A 357 -4.47 14.33 14.09
CA ARG A 357 -5.92 14.51 14.21
C ARG A 357 -6.40 15.85 13.64
N TRP A 358 -5.63 16.93 13.80
CA TRP A 358 -6.09 18.29 13.53
C TRP A 358 -5.48 18.93 12.29
N LEU A 359 -4.35 18.42 11.80
CA LEU A 359 -3.74 18.90 10.56
C LEU A 359 -4.54 18.44 9.33
N PRO A 360 -4.73 19.26 8.28
CA PRO A 360 -5.42 18.81 7.07
C PRO A 360 -4.60 17.82 6.25
N CYS A 361 -5.20 16.69 5.84
CA CYS A 361 -4.51 15.67 5.04
C CYS A 361 -4.68 15.83 3.51
N SER A 362 -5.69 16.57 3.07
CA SER A 362 -6.10 16.76 1.66
C SER A 362 -6.91 18.05 1.51
N PRO A 363 -7.13 18.55 0.27
CA PRO A 363 -8.02 19.70 0.01
C PRO A 363 -9.44 19.52 0.57
N THR A 364 -9.96 18.29 0.55
CA THR A 364 -11.30 17.92 1.01
C THR A 364 -11.39 17.63 2.52
N CYS A 365 -10.30 17.84 3.26
CA CYS A 365 -10.23 17.47 4.68
C CYS A 365 -11.03 18.44 5.56
N ALA A 366 -11.96 17.92 6.36
CA ALA A 366 -12.77 18.70 7.31
C ALA A 366 -11.95 19.56 8.30
N ASN A 367 -10.67 19.25 8.50
CA ASN A 367 -9.78 20.04 9.35
C ASN A 367 -9.54 21.46 8.83
N TRP A 368 -9.79 21.76 7.55
CA TRP A 368 -9.72 23.13 7.03
C TRP A 368 -10.63 24.10 7.78
N LEU A 369 -11.78 23.62 8.26
CA LEU A 369 -12.70 24.42 9.06
C LEU A 369 -12.04 24.93 10.34
N ARG A 370 -11.08 24.19 10.92
CA ARG A 370 -10.30 24.65 12.09
C ARG A 370 -9.44 25.89 11.77
N TYR A 371 -9.06 26.04 10.52
CA TYR A 371 -8.17 27.08 10.02
C TYR A 371 -8.92 28.19 9.27
N GLY A 372 -10.26 28.24 9.39
CA GLY A 372 -11.06 29.29 8.77
C GLY A 372 -11.19 29.19 7.26
N VAL A 373 -11.04 27.98 6.69
CA VAL A 373 -11.21 27.74 5.26
C VAL A 373 -12.21 26.62 5.07
N GLN A 374 -13.11 26.74 4.09
CA GLN A 374 -13.98 25.64 3.71
C GLN A 374 -13.18 24.60 2.92
N PRO A 375 -13.27 23.30 3.27
CA PRO A 375 -12.64 22.26 2.46
C PRO A 375 -13.20 22.26 1.03
N LYS A 376 -12.41 21.77 0.07
CA LYS A 376 -12.92 21.49 -1.28
C LYS A 376 -14.11 20.55 -1.16
N ASP A 377 -15.19 20.85 -1.87
CA ASP A 377 -16.45 20.09 -1.84
C ASP A 377 -17.06 19.99 -0.43
N ALA A 378 -17.05 21.10 0.31
CA ALA A 378 -17.63 21.20 1.64
C ALA A 378 -19.11 20.78 1.66
N LYS A 379 -19.50 20.04 2.70
CA LYS A 379 -20.88 19.62 2.92
C LYS A 379 -21.22 19.67 4.41
N GLY A 380 -22.50 19.85 4.71
CA GLY A 380 -23.01 19.81 6.08
C GLY A 380 -22.57 18.53 6.82
N GLY A 381 -22.25 18.69 8.10
CA GLY A 381 -21.82 17.59 8.98
C GLY A 381 -20.32 17.27 8.95
N MET A 382 -19.50 17.99 8.17
CA MET A 382 -18.04 17.96 8.35
C MET A 382 -17.66 18.64 9.67
N GLU A 383 -16.79 17.99 10.45
CA GLU A 383 -16.30 18.49 11.74
C GLU A 383 -14.77 18.39 11.81
N PRO A 384 -14.07 19.45 12.27
CA PRO A 384 -12.66 19.37 12.63
C PRO A 384 -12.35 18.19 13.56
N GLY A 385 -11.27 17.47 13.26
CA GLY A 385 -10.80 16.33 14.03
C GLY A 385 -11.57 15.02 13.77
N ARG A 386 -12.52 15.00 12.82
CA ARG A 386 -13.33 13.83 12.44
C ARG A 386 -13.25 13.46 10.96
N CYS A 387 -12.20 13.89 10.25
CA CYS A 387 -12.01 13.48 8.86
C CYS A 387 -11.86 11.94 8.78
N GLY A 388 -12.62 11.31 7.87
CA GLY A 388 -12.65 9.84 7.70
C GLY A 388 -11.45 9.26 6.94
N SER A 389 -10.46 10.08 6.57
CA SER A 389 -9.24 9.62 5.91
C SER A 389 -8.41 8.75 6.86
N LYS A 390 -7.86 7.64 6.33
CA LYS A 390 -6.94 6.78 7.07
C LYS A 390 -5.72 7.51 7.59
N ALA A 391 -5.33 8.65 6.99
CA ALA A 391 -4.24 9.48 7.49
C ALA A 391 -4.44 9.86 8.97
N HIS A 392 -5.69 10.06 9.41
CA HIS A 392 -6.03 10.43 10.79
C HIS A 392 -6.14 9.25 11.74
N ASP A 393 -6.09 8.01 11.24
CA ASP A 393 -6.11 6.84 12.09
C ASP A 393 -4.84 6.77 12.93
N ARG A 394 -5.00 6.42 14.20
CA ARG A 394 -3.86 6.16 15.11
C ARG A 394 -2.92 5.10 14.55
N ASP A 395 -3.43 4.12 13.79
CA ASP A 395 -2.63 3.05 13.19
C ASP A 395 -1.85 3.46 11.94
N HIS A 396 -2.11 4.65 11.40
CA HIS A 396 -1.48 5.17 10.17
C HIS A 396 -0.62 6.42 10.41
N LEU A 397 -0.87 7.19 11.47
CA LEU A 397 -0.03 8.34 11.92
C LEU A 397 0.36 9.29 10.77
N GLY A 398 -0.62 9.71 9.97
CA GLY A 398 -0.43 10.64 8.84
C GLY A 398 -0.27 9.94 7.49
N LEU A 399 0.12 8.67 7.44
CA LEU A 399 0.26 7.94 6.17
C LEU A 399 -1.08 7.39 5.66
N GLY A 400 -1.85 8.23 4.98
CA GLY A 400 -3.15 7.84 4.41
C GLY A 400 -3.08 6.99 3.14
N GLY A 401 -1.96 7.04 2.41
CA GLY A 401 -1.77 6.36 1.13
C GLY A 401 -1.38 4.88 1.25
N ARG A 402 -1.23 4.23 0.09
CA ARG A 402 -0.74 2.83 0.00
C ARG A 402 0.66 2.69 0.59
N ARG A 403 0.88 1.65 1.38
CA ARG A 403 2.20 1.33 1.98
C ARG A 403 3.07 0.42 1.13
N VAL A 404 2.50 -0.32 0.18
CA VAL A 404 3.27 -1.10 -0.79
C VAL A 404 3.05 -0.50 -2.15
N LEU A 405 4.15 -0.04 -2.75
CA LEU A 405 4.17 0.72 -3.99
C LEU A 405 4.86 -0.14 -5.05
N VAL A 406 4.15 -0.49 -6.11
CA VAL A 406 4.70 -1.34 -7.18
C VAL A 406 4.41 -0.64 -8.49
N SER A 407 5.45 -0.41 -9.30
CA SER A 407 5.28 0.16 -10.63
C SER A 407 4.42 -0.77 -11.50
N ARG A 408 3.57 -0.22 -12.37
CA ARG A 408 2.67 -0.99 -13.24
C ARG A 408 3.44 -1.96 -14.15
N ARG A 409 4.58 -1.54 -14.70
CA ARG A 409 5.48 -2.36 -15.53
C ARG A 409 6.55 -3.12 -14.73
N TRP A 410 6.27 -3.40 -13.45
CA TRP A 410 7.12 -4.29 -12.64
C TRP A 410 7.10 -5.71 -13.21
N THR A 411 5.97 -6.39 -13.25
CA THR A 411 5.89 -7.70 -13.95
C THR A 411 5.10 -7.60 -15.25
N GLY A 412 4.37 -6.51 -15.48
CA GLY A 412 3.33 -6.46 -16.51
C GLY A 412 2.13 -7.37 -16.22
N LYS A 413 2.01 -7.83 -14.96
CA LYS A 413 0.97 -8.75 -14.48
C LYS A 413 0.22 -8.14 -13.31
N THR A 414 -1.08 -8.33 -13.26
CA THR A 414 -1.93 -8.01 -12.11
C THR A 414 -1.74 -9.02 -10.98
N LEU A 415 -2.27 -8.73 -9.79
CA LEU A 415 -2.25 -9.71 -8.69
C LEU A 415 -3.11 -10.93 -8.99
N ASP A 416 -4.15 -10.79 -9.82
CA ASP A 416 -4.99 -11.91 -10.25
C ASP A 416 -4.25 -12.81 -11.22
N ASP A 417 -3.46 -12.26 -12.13
CA ASP A 417 -2.57 -13.05 -13.00
C ASP A 417 -1.57 -13.85 -12.15
N HIS A 418 -0.95 -13.22 -11.15
CA HIS A 418 -0.05 -13.92 -10.21
C HIS A 418 -0.77 -15.04 -9.44
N ARG A 419 -2.06 -14.88 -9.10
CA ARG A 419 -2.86 -15.95 -8.47
C ARG A 419 -3.15 -17.07 -9.47
N ALA A 420 -3.48 -16.72 -10.71
CA ALA A 420 -3.76 -17.67 -11.79
C ALA A 420 -2.52 -18.51 -12.15
N ASP A 421 -1.33 -17.90 -12.22
CA ASP A 421 -0.06 -18.59 -12.43
C ASP A 421 0.17 -19.64 -11.34
N ARG A 422 0.00 -19.25 -10.07
CA ARG A 422 0.13 -20.17 -8.92
C ARG A 422 -0.86 -21.32 -8.99
N ALA A 423 -2.11 -21.04 -9.34
CA ALA A 423 -3.14 -22.06 -9.49
C ALA A 423 -2.82 -23.00 -10.65
N SER A 424 -2.27 -22.49 -11.75
CA SER A 424 -1.88 -23.28 -12.92
C SER A 424 -0.74 -24.26 -12.61
N VAL A 425 0.24 -23.86 -11.79
CA VAL A 425 1.28 -24.79 -11.30
C VAL A 425 0.66 -25.94 -10.52
N VAL A 426 -0.27 -25.63 -9.60
CA VAL A 426 -0.94 -26.65 -8.78
C VAL A 426 -1.78 -27.58 -9.65
N ARG A 427 -2.57 -27.04 -10.58
CA ARG A 427 -3.38 -27.83 -11.53
C ARG A 427 -2.51 -28.78 -12.35
N ALA A 428 -1.39 -28.30 -12.90
CA ALA A 428 -0.50 -29.11 -13.72
C ALA A 428 0.08 -30.29 -12.92
N VAL A 429 0.55 -30.05 -11.70
CA VAL A 429 1.07 -31.10 -10.81
C VAL A 429 0.00 -32.14 -10.45
N LEU A 430 -1.23 -31.70 -10.16
CA LEU A 430 -2.33 -32.61 -9.84
C LEU A 430 -2.76 -33.44 -11.05
N ALA A 431 -2.88 -32.81 -12.22
CA ALA A 431 -3.22 -33.48 -13.47
C ALA A 431 -2.19 -34.56 -13.86
N GLU A 432 -0.89 -34.27 -13.71
CA GLU A 432 0.18 -35.24 -13.96
C GLU A 432 0.11 -36.45 -13.02
N ALA A 433 -0.34 -36.23 -11.77
CA ALA A 433 -0.58 -37.31 -10.82
C ALA A 433 -1.92 -38.04 -11.01
N GLY A 434 -2.69 -37.71 -12.06
CA GLY A 434 -4.00 -38.27 -12.36
C GLY A 434 -5.10 -37.85 -11.38
N ILE A 435 -4.91 -36.72 -10.67
CA ILE A 435 -5.89 -36.18 -9.73
C ILE A 435 -6.69 -35.08 -10.43
N GLU A 436 -7.98 -35.34 -10.61
CA GLU A 436 -8.93 -34.35 -11.09
C GLU A 436 -9.24 -33.33 -9.98
N MET A 437 -9.21 -32.04 -10.32
CA MET A 437 -9.57 -30.97 -9.40
C MET A 437 -11.06 -30.70 -9.44
N ASP A 438 -11.62 -30.24 -8.32
CA ASP A 438 -12.98 -29.71 -8.27
C ASP A 438 -13.16 -28.59 -9.32
N ASP A 439 -14.27 -28.63 -10.06
CA ASP A 439 -14.61 -27.60 -11.04
C ASP A 439 -14.91 -26.28 -10.30
N HIS A 440 -14.02 -25.29 -10.49
CA HIS A 440 -14.16 -23.99 -9.85
C HIS A 440 -15.24 -23.11 -10.50
N ASP A 441 -15.70 -23.45 -11.71
CA ASP A 441 -16.73 -22.72 -12.45
C ASP A 441 -18.13 -23.34 -12.26
N GLU A 442 -18.25 -24.40 -11.46
CA GLU A 442 -19.50 -25.12 -11.18
C GLU A 442 -20.62 -24.16 -10.68
N LEU A 443 -20.26 -23.06 -10.00
CA LEU A 443 -21.18 -22.03 -9.51
C LEU A 443 -20.95 -20.66 -10.12
N SER A 444 -20.55 -20.59 -11.39
CA SER A 444 -20.30 -19.29 -11.99
C SER A 444 -21.48 -18.34 -11.83
N VAL A 445 -21.21 -17.09 -11.44
CA VAL A 445 -22.20 -16.00 -11.40
C VAL A 445 -22.76 -15.68 -12.78
N THR A 446 -22.05 -16.07 -13.85
CA THR A 446 -22.50 -15.91 -15.24
C THR A 446 -23.30 -17.10 -15.75
N ALA A 447 -23.43 -18.18 -14.96
CA ALA A 447 -24.24 -19.32 -15.35
C ALA A 447 -25.71 -18.91 -15.40
N ALA A 448 -26.30 -19.00 -16.59
CA ALA A 448 -27.70 -18.71 -16.82
C ALA A 448 -28.51 -20.01 -16.94
N ARG A 449 -29.77 -19.95 -16.50
CA ARG A 449 -30.78 -20.93 -16.83
C ARG A 449 -31.19 -20.80 -18.31
N PRO A 450 -31.92 -21.79 -18.87
CA PRO A 450 -32.44 -21.69 -20.24
C PRO A 450 -33.32 -20.47 -20.52
N ASP A 451 -33.90 -19.85 -19.49
CA ASP A 451 -34.71 -18.63 -19.57
C ASP A 451 -33.88 -17.33 -19.54
N GLY A 452 -32.54 -17.43 -19.51
CA GLY A 452 -31.63 -16.30 -19.47
C GLY A 452 -31.44 -15.67 -18.08
N LEU A 453 -32.12 -16.18 -17.04
CA LEU A 453 -31.97 -15.68 -15.68
C LEU A 453 -30.79 -16.35 -14.94
N PRO A 454 -30.18 -15.69 -13.93
CA PRO A 454 -29.06 -16.26 -13.17
C PRO A 454 -29.43 -17.59 -12.53
N ARG A 455 -28.65 -18.64 -12.81
CA ARG A 455 -28.85 -19.95 -12.21
C ARG A 455 -28.48 -19.96 -10.73
N TYR A 456 -27.39 -19.31 -10.36
CA TYR A 456 -26.90 -19.28 -8.99
C TYR A 456 -27.12 -17.90 -8.36
N VAL A 457 -27.95 -17.86 -7.32
CA VAL A 457 -28.18 -16.65 -6.52
C VAL A 457 -27.36 -16.73 -5.25
N TRP A 458 -26.56 -15.70 -5.00
CA TRP A 458 -25.62 -15.64 -3.91
C TRP A 458 -26.10 -14.65 -2.84
N THR A 459 -26.12 -15.08 -1.57
CA THR A 459 -26.37 -14.22 -0.42
C THR A 459 -25.19 -14.28 0.56
N THR A 460 -24.79 -13.13 1.08
CA THR A 460 -23.60 -12.99 1.92
C THR A 460 -23.95 -12.88 3.39
N THR A 461 -23.35 -13.73 4.22
CA THR A 461 -23.36 -13.61 5.68
C THR A 461 -21.97 -13.18 6.15
N LYS A 462 -21.87 -12.05 6.86
CA LYS A 462 -20.57 -11.51 7.29
C LYS A 462 -20.07 -12.23 8.54
N PRO A 463 -18.75 -12.22 8.80
CA PRO A 463 -18.17 -12.94 9.94
C PRO A 463 -18.73 -12.54 11.32
N GLY A 464 -19.24 -11.30 11.46
CA GLY A 464 -19.82 -10.80 12.71
C GLY A 464 -21.24 -11.32 12.99
N ASP A 465 -21.87 -11.92 11.99
CA ASP A 465 -23.26 -12.38 12.05
C ASP A 465 -23.37 -13.88 12.34
N LEU A 466 -22.23 -14.55 12.57
CA LEU A 466 -22.16 -16.00 12.79
C LEU A 466 -22.27 -16.34 14.27
N ASP A 467 -23.17 -17.28 14.60
CA ASP A 467 -23.15 -17.89 15.92
C ASP A 467 -21.90 -18.77 16.12
N ALA A 468 -21.49 -18.93 17.38
CA ALA A 468 -20.27 -19.68 17.71
C ALA A 468 -20.29 -21.14 17.21
N PRO A 469 -21.41 -21.90 17.32
CA PRO A 469 -21.46 -23.27 16.80
C PRO A 469 -21.30 -23.37 15.27
N THR A 470 -21.91 -22.46 14.52
CA THR A 470 -21.81 -22.41 13.05
C THR A 470 -20.40 -22.06 12.64
N TYR A 471 -19.80 -21.05 13.28
CA TYR A 471 -18.40 -20.71 13.06
C TYR A 471 -17.48 -21.92 13.32
N ALA A 472 -17.62 -22.59 14.46
CA ALA A 472 -16.78 -23.74 14.81
C ALA A 472 -16.87 -24.88 13.77
N ARG A 473 -18.08 -25.25 13.32
CA ARG A 473 -18.28 -26.27 12.28
C ARG A 473 -17.61 -25.89 10.96
N LEU A 474 -17.76 -24.63 10.54
CA LEU A 474 -17.22 -24.16 9.26
C LEU A 474 -15.69 -24.11 9.28
N ILE A 475 -15.10 -23.66 10.38
CA ILE A 475 -13.65 -23.67 10.54
C ILE A 475 -13.12 -25.10 10.55
N ALA A 476 -13.78 -26.02 11.29
CA ALA A 476 -13.38 -27.43 11.29
C ALA A 476 -13.45 -28.05 9.89
N HIS A 477 -14.51 -27.75 9.12
CA HIS A 477 -14.62 -28.18 7.73
C HIS A 477 -13.49 -27.60 6.85
N ALA A 478 -13.21 -26.31 6.97
CA ALA A 478 -12.15 -25.64 6.21
C ALA A 478 -10.74 -26.18 6.55
N ILE A 479 -10.48 -26.54 7.82
CA ILE A 479 -9.25 -27.21 8.24
C ILE A 479 -9.15 -28.59 7.61
N ALA A 480 -10.20 -29.41 7.71
CA ALA A 480 -10.21 -30.74 7.12
C ALA A 480 -10.01 -30.68 5.60
N GLN A 481 -10.68 -29.75 4.90
CA GLN A 481 -10.50 -29.52 3.47
C GLN A 481 -9.06 -29.15 3.13
N LYS A 482 -8.46 -28.24 3.92
CA LYS A 482 -7.08 -27.84 3.71
C LYS A 482 -6.09 -28.99 3.93
N HIS A 483 -6.30 -29.82 4.94
CA HIS A 483 -5.49 -31.03 5.16
C HIS A 483 -5.58 -31.97 3.97
N ARG A 484 -6.80 -32.25 3.49
CA ARG A 484 -7.00 -33.08 2.29
C ARG A 484 -6.25 -32.53 1.08
N TRP A 485 -6.43 -31.25 0.75
CA TRP A 485 -5.74 -30.62 -0.38
C TRP A 485 -4.22 -30.64 -0.24
N ARG A 486 -3.70 -30.42 0.98
CA ARG A 486 -2.24 -30.46 1.24
C ARG A 486 -1.70 -31.87 1.02
N THR A 487 -2.36 -32.88 1.56
CA THR A 487 -1.96 -34.28 1.38
C THR A 487 -2.01 -34.68 -0.09
N GLN A 488 -3.11 -34.36 -0.79
CA GLN A 488 -3.25 -34.60 -2.24
C GLN A 488 -2.11 -33.96 -3.04
N TYR A 489 -1.77 -32.70 -2.75
CA TYR A 489 -0.70 -32.00 -3.46
C TYR A 489 0.71 -32.54 -3.16
N GLU A 490 1.02 -32.89 -1.91
CA GLU A 490 2.32 -33.49 -1.57
C GLU A 490 2.47 -34.91 -2.15
N ASP A 491 1.39 -35.71 -2.13
CA ASP A 491 1.35 -37.00 -2.80
C ASP A 491 1.55 -36.87 -4.31
N ALA A 492 0.88 -35.89 -4.93
CA ALA A 492 1.01 -35.60 -6.35
C ALA A 492 2.44 -35.22 -6.73
N LYS A 493 3.07 -34.32 -5.96
CA LYS A 493 4.49 -33.96 -6.15
C LYS A 493 5.43 -35.16 -6.06
N THR A 494 5.14 -36.10 -5.16
CA THR A 494 5.95 -37.31 -4.97
C THR A 494 5.83 -38.24 -6.18
N ARG A 495 4.63 -38.32 -6.81
CA ARG A 495 4.37 -39.15 -8.00
C ARG A 495 4.88 -38.52 -9.30
N ALA A 496 4.72 -37.20 -9.46
CA ALA A 496 5.06 -36.48 -10.68
C ALA A 496 6.58 -36.29 -10.90
N GLY A 497 7.40 -36.41 -9.85
CA GLY A 497 8.83 -36.05 -9.92
C GLY A 497 9.06 -34.53 -10.04
N PRO A 498 10.32 -34.04 -10.03
CA PRO A 498 10.60 -32.61 -10.09
C PRO A 498 10.41 -32.05 -11.51
N GLN A 499 9.25 -31.45 -11.80
CA GLN A 499 9.07 -30.63 -13.00
C GLN A 499 9.43 -29.16 -12.75
N ALA A 500 10.22 -28.59 -13.67
CA ALA A 500 10.43 -27.15 -13.80
C ALA A 500 9.48 -26.60 -14.86
N LEU A 501 8.20 -26.38 -14.52
CA LEU A 501 7.27 -25.74 -15.44
C LEU A 501 7.70 -24.27 -15.63
N GLY A 502 7.95 -23.88 -16.89
CA GLY A 502 8.35 -22.54 -17.33
C GLY A 502 7.24 -21.49 -17.25
N VAL A 503 6.45 -21.47 -16.18
CA VAL A 503 5.36 -20.51 -15.92
C VAL A 503 5.85 -19.24 -15.22
N SER A 504 7.14 -19.20 -14.86
CA SER A 504 7.79 -17.96 -14.42
C SER A 504 7.90 -16.98 -15.59
N ALA A 505 7.67 -15.69 -15.33
CA ALA A 505 7.97 -14.60 -16.29
C ALA A 505 9.45 -14.55 -16.73
N THR A 506 10.32 -15.38 -16.14
CA THR A 506 11.73 -15.53 -16.47
C THR A 506 12.05 -16.75 -17.37
N ALA A 507 11.07 -17.58 -17.73
CA ALA A 507 11.30 -18.75 -18.57
C ALA A 507 11.20 -18.36 -20.06
N ARG A 508 12.23 -18.66 -20.86
CA ARG A 508 12.20 -18.49 -22.33
C ARG A 508 11.05 -19.34 -22.90
N PRO A 509 10.26 -18.82 -23.86
CA PRO A 509 9.45 -19.69 -24.71
C PRO A 509 10.39 -20.67 -25.40
N ALA A 510 10.08 -21.97 -25.33
CA ALA A 510 10.75 -22.96 -26.15
C ALA A 510 10.60 -22.54 -27.62
N ALA A 511 11.72 -22.43 -28.33
CA ALA A 511 11.69 -22.14 -29.75
C ALA A 511 10.84 -23.19 -30.47
N ALA A 512 9.83 -22.74 -31.21
CA ALA A 512 9.07 -23.62 -32.09
C ALA A 512 10.05 -24.36 -33.01
N PRO A 513 9.90 -25.68 -33.21
CA PRO A 513 10.70 -26.37 -34.22
C PRO A 513 10.40 -25.73 -35.57
N ALA A 514 11.46 -25.35 -36.29
CA ALA A 514 11.35 -24.82 -37.63
C ALA A 514 10.62 -25.85 -38.51
N ALA A 515 9.55 -25.41 -39.15
CA ALA A 515 8.91 -26.13 -40.25
C ALA A 515 9.65 -25.83 -41.56
#